data_AF-A0A927V2W1-F1
#
_entry.id   AF-A0A927V2W1-F1
#
_cell.length_a   1.000
_cell.length_b   1.000
_cell.length_c   1.000
_cell.angle_alpha   90.00
_cell.angle_beta   90.00
_cell.angle_gamma   90.00
#
_symmetry.space_group_name_H-M   'P 1'
#
loop_
_entity.id
_entity.type
_entity.pdbx_description
1 polymer ?
#
loop_
_entity_poly.entity_id
_entity_poly.type
_entity_poly.pdbx_seq_one_letter_code
_entity_poly.pdbx_strand_id
1 'polypeptide(L)'
;MDDKGTKRGVYRKKFANLYVKMTAKNHSLFLILILVSVIVLFGVTLTTKVDVVATHDAKFENNTIYIQDAGYDSLQKIYVYENRNEAVHKIKLEPEMVKKTGNSTEILVEDLDFIPQTEDIKVDIPVREITLFRRVFLQGGKNE
;
A
#
# COMPACT_ATOMS: atom_id res chain seq x y z
N MET A 1 -2.71 9.05 43.08
CA MET A 1 -2.67 9.38 41.64
C MET A 1 -1.66 10.49 41.46
N ASP A 2 -0.39 10.22 41.08
CA ASP A 2 0.55 11.28 40.61
C ASP A 2 1.89 10.80 39.99
N ASP A 3 1.97 9.59 39.43
CA ASP A 3 3.27 9.04 38.95
C ASP A 3 3.53 9.20 37.43
N LYS A 4 2.54 9.71 36.67
CA LYS A 4 2.67 9.86 35.20
C LYS A 4 3.29 11.21 34.77
N GLY A 5 3.15 12.27 35.57
CA GLY A 5 3.69 13.60 35.28
C GLY A 5 5.21 13.69 35.47
N THR A 6 5.71 13.11 36.56
CA THR A 6 7.13 13.15 36.96
C THR A 6 8.02 12.34 36.02
N LYS A 7 7.57 11.15 35.59
CA LYS A 7 8.29 10.31 34.62
C LYS A 7 8.46 11.02 33.27
N ARG A 8 7.39 11.60 32.71
CA ARG A 8 7.45 12.35 31.43
C ARG A 8 8.43 13.53 31.46
N GLY A 9 8.49 14.27 32.58
CA GLY A 9 9.43 15.38 32.75
C GLY A 9 10.90 14.94 32.76
N VAL A 10 11.21 13.82 33.42
CA VAL A 10 12.58 13.26 33.50
C VAL A 10 13.06 12.76 32.14
N TYR A 11 12.21 12.07 31.36
CA TYR A 11 12.58 11.61 30.02
C TYR A 11 12.83 12.77 29.05
N ARG A 12 12.00 13.83 29.09
CA ARG A 12 12.21 15.04 28.29
C ARG A 12 13.54 15.72 28.61
N LYS A 13 13.88 15.87 29.90
CA LYS A 13 15.13 16.51 30.33
C LYS A 13 16.36 15.68 29.94
N LYS A 14 16.28 14.35 30.03
CA LYS A 14 17.32 13.42 29.55
C LYS A 14 17.50 13.50 28.04
N PHE A 15 16.42 13.53 27.28
CA PHE A 15 16.47 13.66 25.82
C PHE A 15 17.06 15.00 25.38
N ALA A 16 16.64 16.11 26.01
CA ALA A 16 17.16 17.44 25.70
C ALA A 16 18.67 17.55 25.97
N ASN A 17 19.15 17.02 27.10
CA ASN A 17 20.59 16.99 27.40
C ASN A 17 21.37 16.10 26.44
N LEU A 18 20.79 14.96 26.03
CA LEU A 18 21.41 14.07 25.05
C LEU A 18 21.49 14.73 23.67
N TYR A 19 20.40 15.39 23.24
CA TYR A 19 20.31 16.13 21.99
C TYR A 19 21.35 17.23 21.94
N VAL A 20 21.39 18.13 22.95
CA VAL A 20 22.38 19.23 23.02
C VAL A 20 23.82 18.69 23.06
N LYS A 21 24.07 17.60 23.80
CA LYS A 21 25.41 16.99 23.86
C LYS A 21 25.82 16.41 22.50
N MET A 22 24.90 15.83 21.74
CA MET A 22 25.18 15.32 20.40
C MET A 22 25.31 16.45 19.35
N THR A 23 24.45 17.47 19.38
CA THR A 23 24.47 18.56 18.38
C THR A 23 25.59 19.58 18.61
N ALA A 24 25.84 19.96 19.86
CA ALA A 24 26.79 21.03 20.20
C ALA A 24 28.21 20.52 20.50
N LYS A 25 28.36 19.32 21.09
CA LYS A 25 29.67 18.83 21.57
C LYS A 25 30.40 17.94 20.57
N ASN A 26 29.67 17.14 19.81
CA ASN A 26 30.21 16.20 18.81
C ASN A 26 29.45 16.32 17.49
N HIS A 27 29.62 17.45 16.82
CA HIS A 27 28.91 17.77 15.57
C HIS A 27 29.03 16.65 14.52
N SER A 28 30.18 15.98 14.45
CA SER A 28 30.41 14.84 13.55
C SER A 28 29.48 13.64 13.85
N LEU A 29 29.19 13.34 15.12
CA LEU A 29 28.26 12.25 15.48
C LEU A 29 26.83 12.60 15.06
N PHE A 30 26.43 13.86 15.20
CA PHE A 30 25.13 14.32 14.75
C PHE A 30 24.98 14.20 13.22
N LEU A 31 26.01 14.62 12.47
CA LEU A 31 26.02 14.48 11.00
C LEU A 31 26.02 13.01 10.56
N ILE A 32 26.79 12.13 11.23
CA ILE A 32 26.77 10.69 10.95
C ILE A 32 25.38 10.10 11.18
N LEU A 33 24.69 10.51 12.25
CA LEU A 33 23.35 10.00 12.57
C LEU A 33 22.32 10.43 11.51
N ILE A 34 22.40 11.67 11.03
CA ILE A 34 21.58 12.13 9.89
C ILE A 34 21.90 11.31 8.65
N LEU A 35 23.18 11.13 8.32
CA LEU A 35 23.60 10.38 7.14
C LEU A 35 23.09 8.94 7.17
N VAL A 36 23.22 8.25 8.31
CA VAL A 36 22.70 6.90 8.51
C VAL A 36 21.18 6.88 8.33
N SER A 37 20.46 7.87 8.87
CA SER A 37 19.00 7.96 8.73
C SER A 37 18.59 8.10 7.26
N VAL A 38 19.30 8.93 6.49
CA VAL A 38 19.07 9.08 5.04
C VAL A 38 19.36 7.77 4.31
N ILE A 39 20.47 7.10 4.62
CA ILE A 39 20.84 5.81 4.00
C ILE A 39 19.76 4.75 4.28
N VAL A 40 19.27 4.66 5.52
CA VAL A 40 18.20 3.73 5.88
C VAL A 40 16.93 4.03 5.08
N LEU A 41 16.54 5.30 4.98
CA LEU A 41 15.36 5.70 4.23
C LEU A 41 15.49 5.34 2.74
N PHE A 42 16.64 5.62 2.14
CA PHE A 42 16.95 5.19 0.77
C PHE A 42 16.88 3.67 0.62
N GLY A 43 17.51 2.92 1.54
CA GLY A 43 17.47 1.45 1.54
C GLY A 43 16.06 0.90 1.58
N VAL A 44 15.20 1.46 2.43
CA VAL A 44 13.77 1.08 2.51
C VAL A 44 13.05 1.41 1.20
N THR A 45 13.22 2.60 0.64
CA THR A 45 12.54 2.99 -0.62
C THR A 45 12.98 2.15 -1.83
N LEU A 46 14.23 1.69 -1.86
CA LEU A 46 14.77 0.86 -2.93
C LEU A 46 14.33 -0.60 -2.82
N THR A 47 14.16 -1.11 -1.60
CA THR A 47 13.79 -2.53 -1.36
C THR A 47 12.29 -2.76 -1.30
N THR A 48 11.52 -1.76 -0.88
CA THR A 48 10.05 -1.87 -0.78
C THR A 48 9.44 -1.89 -2.18
N LYS A 49 8.72 -2.96 -2.50
CA LYS A 49 7.94 -3.09 -3.73
C LYS A 49 6.50 -2.68 -3.50
N VAL A 50 5.89 -2.10 -4.52
CA VAL A 50 4.49 -1.65 -4.55
C VAL A 50 3.85 -2.07 -5.86
N ASP A 51 2.58 -2.47 -5.77
CA ASP A 51 1.77 -2.82 -6.94
C ASP A 51 1.39 -1.55 -7.73
N VAL A 52 1.68 -1.54 -9.02
CA VAL A 52 1.04 -0.63 -9.98
C VAL A 52 -0.25 -1.29 -10.43
N VAL A 53 -1.35 -0.59 -10.22
CA VAL A 53 -2.70 -1.10 -10.46
C VAL A 53 -3.35 -0.38 -11.64
N ALA A 54 -4.07 -1.12 -12.46
CA ALA A 54 -5.01 -0.58 -13.44
C ALA A 54 -6.42 -0.67 -12.87
N THR A 55 -7.14 0.45 -12.88
CA THR A 55 -8.52 0.52 -12.39
C THR A 55 -9.49 0.24 -13.51
N HIS A 56 -10.43 -0.67 -13.26
CA HIS A 56 -11.50 -1.02 -14.17
C HIS A 56 -12.85 -0.88 -13.48
N ASP A 57 -13.86 -0.47 -14.23
CA ASP A 57 -15.24 -0.57 -13.78
C ASP A 57 -15.70 -2.03 -13.91
N ALA A 58 -16.39 -2.53 -12.89
CA ALA A 58 -16.84 -3.91 -12.82
C ALA A 58 -18.25 -4.00 -12.26
N LYS A 59 -18.92 -5.09 -12.60
CA LYS A 59 -20.23 -5.42 -12.05
C LYS A 59 -20.17 -6.61 -11.12
N PHE A 60 -20.91 -6.56 -10.03
CA PHE A 60 -21.03 -7.69 -9.12
C PHE A 60 -22.44 -8.29 -9.21
N GLU A 61 -22.54 -9.52 -9.70
CA GLU A 61 -23.81 -10.23 -9.85
C GLU A 61 -23.62 -11.73 -9.56
N ASN A 62 -24.53 -12.34 -8.80
CA ASN A 62 -24.53 -13.79 -8.51
C ASN A 62 -23.15 -14.33 -8.07
N ASN A 63 -22.51 -13.66 -7.11
CA ASN A 63 -21.19 -14.02 -6.58
C ASN A 63 -20.04 -13.93 -7.60
N THR A 64 -20.27 -13.25 -8.71
CA THR A 64 -19.30 -13.13 -9.80
C THR A 64 -19.02 -11.67 -10.07
N ILE A 65 -17.73 -11.31 -10.12
CA ILE A 65 -17.27 -10.00 -10.56
C ILE A 65 -17.02 -10.08 -12.07
N TYR A 66 -17.71 -9.22 -12.83
CA TYR A 66 -17.58 -9.09 -14.27
C TYR A 66 -16.77 -7.85 -14.61
N ILE A 67 -15.62 -8.05 -15.26
CA ILE A 67 -14.74 -6.97 -15.69
C ILE A 67 -14.72 -6.96 -17.23
N GLN A 68 -15.20 -5.87 -17.83
CA GLN A 68 -15.16 -5.69 -19.28
C GLN A 68 -13.78 -5.19 -19.73
N ASP A 69 -13.39 -5.55 -20.94
CA ASP A 69 -12.10 -5.20 -21.58
C ASP A 69 -10.85 -5.63 -20.79
N ALA A 70 -11.02 -6.57 -19.86
CA ALA A 70 -9.95 -7.17 -19.09
C ALA A 70 -9.44 -8.42 -19.80
N GLY A 71 -8.32 -8.29 -20.52
CA GLY A 71 -7.64 -9.38 -21.23
C GLY A 71 -6.52 -10.06 -20.42
N TYR A 72 -6.67 -10.22 -19.11
CA TYR A 72 -5.59 -10.73 -18.25
C TYR A 72 -5.55 -12.26 -18.25
N ASP A 73 -4.43 -12.83 -18.68
CA ASP A 73 -4.26 -14.29 -18.77
C ASP A 73 -3.87 -14.95 -17.43
N SER A 74 -3.39 -14.15 -16.46
CA SER A 74 -3.15 -14.64 -15.10
C SER A 74 -3.36 -13.51 -14.08
N LEU A 75 -4.34 -13.68 -13.20
CA LEU A 75 -4.60 -12.78 -12.08
C LEU A 75 -4.32 -13.53 -10.77
N GLN A 76 -3.43 -12.98 -9.94
CA GLN A 76 -3.11 -13.57 -8.64
C GLN A 76 -3.87 -12.91 -7.49
N LYS A 77 -4.22 -11.62 -7.65
CA LYS A 77 -4.91 -10.82 -6.66
C LYS A 77 -5.60 -9.64 -7.33
N ILE A 78 -6.68 -9.19 -6.75
CA ILE A 78 -7.39 -7.96 -7.13
C ILE A 78 -7.75 -7.17 -5.88
N TYR A 79 -7.99 -5.88 -6.06
CA TYR A 79 -8.52 -5.01 -5.01
C TYR A 79 -9.89 -4.49 -5.45
N VAL A 80 -10.92 -4.76 -4.66
CA VAL A 80 -12.31 -4.42 -4.97
C VAL A 80 -12.80 -3.35 -4.00
N TYR A 81 -13.50 -2.34 -4.52
CA TYR A 81 -14.06 -1.26 -3.73
C TYR A 81 -15.19 -0.55 -4.46
N GLU A 82 -16.13 0.02 -3.72
CA GLU A 82 -17.07 1.01 -4.24
C GLU A 82 -16.40 2.39 -4.22
N ASN A 83 -15.93 2.80 -3.03
CA ASN A 83 -15.16 4.02 -2.82
C ASN A 83 -13.80 3.69 -2.20
N ARG A 84 -12.72 4.02 -2.93
CA ARG A 84 -11.33 3.76 -2.50
C ARG A 84 -10.98 4.39 -1.15
N ASN A 85 -11.68 5.46 -0.76
CA ASN A 85 -11.44 6.17 0.49
C ASN A 85 -12.18 5.56 1.70
N GLU A 86 -13.13 4.67 1.47
CA GLU A 86 -13.94 4.05 2.53
C GLU A 86 -13.40 2.68 2.88
N ALA A 87 -13.43 1.75 1.91
CA ALA A 87 -12.98 0.39 2.11
C ALA A 87 -12.38 -0.18 0.81
N VAL A 88 -11.27 -0.90 0.95
CA VAL A 88 -10.63 -1.61 -0.15
C VAL A 88 -10.40 -3.06 0.27
N HIS A 89 -10.99 -3.98 -0.46
CA HIS A 89 -10.96 -5.41 -0.16
C HIS A 89 -9.98 -6.12 -1.09
N LYS A 90 -8.98 -6.78 -0.49
CA LYS A 90 -7.99 -7.56 -1.25
C LYS A 90 -8.50 -8.99 -1.41
N ILE A 91 -8.69 -9.42 -2.64
CA ILE A 91 -9.07 -10.80 -2.96
C ILE A 91 -7.86 -11.48 -3.58
N LYS A 92 -7.44 -12.61 -3.01
CA LYS A 92 -6.44 -13.48 -3.62
C LYS A 92 -7.19 -14.43 -4.56
N LEU A 93 -6.71 -14.54 -5.79
CA LEU A 93 -7.36 -15.33 -6.83
C LEU A 93 -6.60 -16.62 -7.02
N GLU A 94 -7.33 -17.73 -6.91
CA GLU A 94 -6.85 -19.03 -7.34
C GLU A 94 -7.24 -19.24 -8.82
N PRO A 95 -6.48 -20.02 -9.60
CA PRO A 95 -6.70 -20.16 -11.05
C PRO A 95 -8.12 -20.58 -11.43
N GLU A 96 -8.79 -21.34 -10.56
CA GLU A 96 -10.14 -21.89 -10.75
C GLU A 96 -11.23 -20.82 -10.62
N MET A 97 -10.93 -19.71 -9.93
CA MET A 97 -11.86 -18.61 -9.69
C MET A 97 -11.98 -17.68 -10.90
N VAL A 98 -11.05 -17.75 -11.86
CA VAL A 98 -10.94 -16.80 -12.97
C VAL A 98 -11.34 -17.49 -14.27
N LYS A 99 -12.36 -16.94 -14.93
CA LYS A 99 -12.83 -17.44 -16.22
C LYS A 99 -12.84 -16.31 -17.24
N LYS A 100 -12.22 -16.56 -18.39
CA LYS A 100 -12.18 -15.60 -19.50
C LYS A 100 -13.28 -15.94 -20.51
N THR A 101 -14.19 -15.00 -20.73
CA THR A 101 -15.26 -15.10 -21.71
C THR A 101 -15.10 -13.97 -22.73
N GLY A 102 -14.39 -14.24 -23.83
CA GLY A 102 -14.12 -13.23 -24.86
C GLY A 102 -13.30 -12.06 -24.34
N ASN A 103 -13.87 -10.84 -24.39
CA ASN A 103 -13.28 -9.61 -23.85
C ASN A 103 -13.60 -9.37 -22.37
N SER A 104 -14.33 -10.26 -21.72
CA SER A 104 -14.68 -10.14 -20.31
C SER A 104 -13.90 -11.15 -19.46
N THR A 105 -13.53 -10.73 -18.26
CA THR A 105 -13.01 -11.61 -17.21
C THR A 105 -14.06 -11.72 -16.12
N GLU A 106 -14.46 -12.95 -15.83
CA GLU A 106 -15.38 -13.34 -14.76
C GLU A 106 -14.56 -13.86 -13.58
N ILE A 107 -14.85 -13.38 -12.38
CA ILE A 107 -14.16 -13.80 -11.16
C ILE A 107 -15.20 -14.28 -10.16
N LEU A 108 -15.25 -15.59 -9.92
CA LEU A 108 -16.14 -16.20 -8.94
C LEU A 108 -15.56 -15.98 -7.54
N VAL A 109 -16.33 -15.34 -6.65
CA VAL A 109 -15.94 -15.12 -5.27
C VAL A 109 -16.83 -15.94 -4.36
N GLU A 110 -16.24 -16.90 -3.64
CA GLU A 110 -16.98 -17.81 -2.75
C GLU A 110 -17.48 -17.14 -1.47
N ASP A 111 -16.83 -16.04 -1.06
CA ASP A 111 -17.04 -15.40 0.23
C ASP A 111 -17.49 -13.95 0.04
N LEU A 112 -18.72 -13.65 0.48
CA LEU A 112 -19.51 -12.48 0.05
C LEU A 112 -19.56 -11.35 1.07
N ASP A 113 -19.23 -11.64 2.32
CA ASP A 113 -19.54 -10.76 3.45
C ASP A 113 -18.76 -9.44 3.42
N PHE A 114 -17.71 -9.37 2.59
CA PHE A 114 -16.82 -8.21 2.49
C PHE A 114 -16.90 -7.49 1.14
N ILE A 115 -17.65 -7.96 0.16
CA ILE A 115 -17.79 -7.27 -1.12
C ILE A 115 -18.99 -6.32 -1.02
N PRO A 116 -18.86 -5.05 -1.47
CA PRO A 116 -20.01 -4.17 -1.60
C PRO A 116 -21.11 -4.86 -2.41
N GLN A 117 -22.30 -5.04 -1.83
CA GLN A 117 -23.46 -5.68 -2.48
C GLN A 117 -24.11 -4.75 -3.54
N THR A 118 -23.38 -3.74 -4.02
CA THR A 118 -23.80 -2.81 -5.05
C THR A 118 -23.47 -3.37 -6.43
N GLU A 119 -24.35 -3.15 -7.41
CA GLU A 119 -24.13 -3.64 -8.77
C GLU A 119 -22.89 -3.03 -9.44
N ASP A 120 -22.56 -1.78 -9.12
CA ASP A 120 -21.40 -1.08 -9.67
C ASP A 120 -20.26 -1.03 -8.64
N ILE A 121 -19.11 -1.62 -9.01
CA ILE A 121 -17.89 -1.64 -8.20
C ILE A 121 -16.67 -1.30 -9.07
N LYS A 122 -15.57 -0.93 -8.42
CA LYS A 122 -14.28 -0.74 -9.08
C LYS A 122 -13.30 -1.81 -8.66
N VAL A 123 -12.48 -2.23 -9.62
CA VAL A 123 -11.47 -3.24 -9.42
C VAL A 123 -10.11 -2.71 -9.85
N ASP A 124 -9.18 -2.67 -8.92
CA ASP A 124 -7.77 -2.38 -9.15
C ASP A 124 -7.04 -3.71 -9.39
N ILE A 125 -6.54 -3.90 -10.60
CA ILE A 125 -5.78 -5.09 -11.03
C ILE A 125 -4.28 -4.75 -11.02
N PRO A 126 -3.45 -5.44 -10.23
CA PRO A 126 -2.00 -5.28 -10.28
C PRO A 126 -1.43 -5.73 -11.62
N VAL A 127 -0.82 -4.80 -12.35
CA VAL A 127 -0.22 -5.08 -13.67
C VAL A 127 1.27 -5.38 -13.54
N ARG A 128 1.93 -4.76 -12.55
CA ARG A 128 3.36 -4.97 -12.28
C ARG A 128 3.72 -4.52 -10.87
N GLU A 129 4.82 -5.04 -10.34
CA GLU A 129 5.45 -4.52 -9.14
C GLU A 129 6.61 -3.60 -9.50
N ILE A 130 6.68 -2.44 -8.85
CA ILE A 130 7.82 -1.52 -8.96
C ILE A 130 8.31 -1.15 -7.57
N THR A 131 9.55 -0.67 -7.45
CA THR A 131 10.05 -0.16 -6.16
C THR A 131 9.36 1.14 -5.79
N LEU A 132 9.21 1.38 -4.49
CA LEU A 132 8.67 2.64 -3.96
C LEU A 132 9.49 3.84 -4.46
N PHE A 133 10.81 3.68 -4.54
CA PHE A 133 11.70 4.68 -5.13
C PHE A 133 11.29 5.04 -6.56
N ARG A 134 11.09 4.04 -7.43
CA ARG A 134 10.67 4.28 -8.81
C ARG A 134 9.31 4.98 -8.88
N ARG A 135 8.34 4.55 -8.06
CA ARG A 135 7.00 5.13 -8.05
C ARG A 135 7.00 6.59 -7.64
N VAL A 136 7.68 6.92 -6.53
CA VAL A 136 7.66 8.25 -5.92
C VAL A 136 8.58 9.22 -6.66
N PHE A 137 9.83 8.81 -6.93
CA PHE A 137 10.86 9.74 -7.39
C PHE A 137 11.08 9.74 -8.91
N LEU A 138 10.85 8.62 -9.60
CA LEU A 138 11.08 8.54 -11.05
C LEU A 138 9.80 8.75 -11.86
N GLN A 139 8.69 8.15 -11.45
CA GLN A 139 7.42 8.26 -12.17
C GLN A 139 6.54 9.41 -11.66
N GLY A 140 6.71 9.85 -10.42
CA GLY A 140 6.02 11.05 -9.90
C GLY A 140 4.50 11.02 -10.04
N GLY A 141 3.88 9.84 -10.04
CA GLY A 141 2.43 9.67 -10.26
C GLY A 141 1.97 9.65 -11.73
N LYS A 142 2.88 9.70 -12.71
CA LYS A 142 2.54 9.42 -14.11
C LYS A 142 2.39 7.90 -14.32
N ASN A 143 1.19 7.50 -14.69
CA ASN A 143 0.88 6.13 -15.10
C ASN A 143 1.29 5.97 -16.58
N GLU A 144 2.49 5.45 -16.82
CA GLU A 144 2.86 4.82 -18.12
C GLU A 144 2.77 3.31 -18.01
#